data_AF-A0A1S8Y9U8-F1
#
_entry.id   AF-A0A1S8Y9U8-F1
#
_cell.length_a   1.000
_cell.length_b   1.000
_cell.length_c   1.000
_cell.angle_alpha   90.00
_cell.angle_beta   90.00
_cell.angle_gamma   90.00
#
_symmetry.space_group_name_H-M   'P 1'
#
loop_
_entity.id
_entity.type
_entity.pdbx_description
1 polymer ?
#
loop_
_entity_poly.entity_id
_entity_poly.type
_entity_poly.pdbx_seq_one_letter_code
_entity_poly.pdbx_strand_id
1 'polypeptide(L)'
;MQELDTLYHVIKSHICEVRKISHSELSFGNGQGNKALNRAAMIFVLEIVLHKHRSDYATIFEPLAGRKALDHLIHLKTKWKPEEIKSLSLADSMFVIQDDLKISKLPGYASEFIASLNLPSVSYTFDDFMDEEWDTRGNSAFLNQLSAKGL
;
A
#
# COMPACT_ATOMS: atom_id res chain seq x y z
N MET A 1 -8.21 -6.87 13.31
CA MET A 1 -7.30 -5.85 13.88
C MET A 1 -5.86 -6.37 13.89
N GLN A 2 -5.61 -7.56 14.43
CA GLN A 2 -4.28 -8.18 14.48
C GLN A 2 -3.66 -8.39 13.09
N GLU A 3 -4.46 -8.73 12.07
CA GLU A 3 -3.99 -8.98 10.71
C GLU A 3 -3.59 -7.69 9.99
N LEU A 4 -4.33 -6.59 10.22
CA LEU A 4 -3.99 -5.27 9.69
C LEU A 4 -2.71 -4.75 10.35
N ASP A 5 -2.58 -4.95 11.66
CA ASP A 5 -1.36 -4.63 12.41
C ASP A 5 -0.16 -5.43 11.88
N THR A 6 -0.35 -6.73 11.64
CA THR A 6 0.69 -7.60 11.08
C THR A 6 1.10 -7.14 9.68
N LEU A 7 0.14 -6.87 8.79
CA LEU A 7 0.42 -6.37 7.44
C LEU A 7 1.18 -5.05 7.50
N TYR A 8 0.70 -4.09 8.28
CA TYR A 8 1.36 -2.80 8.44
C TYR A 8 2.76 -2.95 9.04
N HIS A 9 2.94 -3.84 10.01
CA HIS A 9 4.24 -4.11 10.62
C HIS A 9 5.24 -4.64 9.58
N VAL A 10 4.84 -5.62 8.77
CA VAL A 10 5.70 -6.20 7.73
C VAL A 10 6.05 -5.15 6.67
N ILE A 11 5.08 -4.37 6.20
CA ILE A 11 5.32 -3.26 5.26
C ILE A 11 6.30 -2.26 5.87
N LYS A 12 6.08 -1.84 7.12
CA LYS A 12 6.95 -0.88 7.82
C LYS A 12 8.38 -1.40 7.95
N SER A 13 8.56 -2.67 8.34
CA SER A 13 9.88 -3.28 8.47
C SER A 13 10.59 -3.33 7.12
N HIS A 14 9.89 -3.72 6.05
CA HIS A 14 10.42 -3.72 4.69
C HIS A 14 10.86 -2.32 4.22
N ILE A 15 10.05 -1.30 4.48
CA ILE A 15 10.44 0.11 4.20
C ILE A 15 11.72 0.49 4.94
N CYS A 16 11.86 0.10 6.21
CA CYS A 16 13.05 0.39 7.00
C CYS A 16 14.28 -0.29 6.41
N GLU A 17 14.16 -1.54 5.97
CA GLU A 17 15.24 -2.30 5.33
C GLU A 17 15.70 -1.66 4.03
N VAL A 18 14.76 -1.35 3.12
CA VAL A 18 15.05 -0.70 1.82
C VAL A 18 15.70 0.67 2.03
N ARG A 19 15.21 1.45 2.99
CA ARG A 19 15.70 2.79 3.31
C ARG A 19 16.92 2.82 4.23
N LYS A 20 17.34 1.67 4.76
CA LYS A 20 18.42 1.53 5.76
C LYS A 20 18.16 2.40 7.00
N ILE A 21 16.90 2.50 7.42
CA ILE A 21 16.48 3.22 8.62
C ILE A 21 16.44 2.23 9.78
N SER A 22 17.12 2.53 10.87
CA SER A 22 17.08 1.69 12.07
C SER A 22 15.70 1.76 12.73
N HIS A 23 15.22 0.67 13.31
CA HIS A 23 13.98 0.67 14.10
C HIS A 23 14.02 1.66 15.27
N SER A 24 15.21 1.95 15.82
CA SER A 24 15.36 2.98 16.87
C SER A 24 15.08 4.40 16.36
N GLU A 25 15.13 4.64 15.06
CA GLU A 25 14.85 5.92 14.43
C GLU A 25 13.36 6.14 14.16
N LEU A 26 12.51 5.12 14.33
CA LEU A 26 11.05 5.18 14.17
C LEU A 26 10.32 5.93 15.31
N SER A 27 11.03 6.81 16.02
CA SER A 27 10.46 7.61 17.10
C SER A 27 9.80 8.88 16.56
N PHE A 28 8.67 9.25 17.17
CA PHE A 28 7.99 10.51 16.89
C PHE A 28 8.94 11.69 17.11
N GLY A 29 9.04 12.56 16.10
CA GLY A 29 9.92 13.73 16.10
C GLY A 29 11.22 13.54 15.30
N ASN A 30 11.58 12.31 14.92
CA ASN A 30 12.61 12.08 13.92
C ASN A 30 12.01 12.21 12.51
N GLY A 31 12.55 13.13 11.70
CA GLY A 31 12.10 13.34 10.33
C GLY A 31 12.17 12.09 9.46
N GLN A 32 13.21 11.27 9.59
CA GLN A 32 13.36 10.03 8.81
C GLN A 32 12.37 8.95 9.28
N GLY A 33 12.21 8.80 10.60
CA GLY A 33 11.22 7.89 11.18
C GLY A 33 9.80 8.21 10.71
N ASN A 34 9.42 9.49 10.77
CA ASN A 34 8.11 9.95 10.29
C ASN A 34 7.91 9.70 8.78
N LYS A 35 8.95 9.92 7.95
CA LYS A 35 8.90 9.60 6.51
C LYS A 35 8.66 8.11 6.28
N ALA A 36 9.35 7.24 7.02
CA ALA A 36 9.18 5.79 6.95
C ALA A 36 7.77 5.34 7.36
N LEU A 37 7.23 5.88 8.46
CA LEU A 37 5.86 5.59 8.90
C LEU A 37 4.82 6.01 7.87
N ASN A 38 4.94 7.22 7.31
CA ASN A 38 4.04 7.71 6.27
C ASN A 38 4.14 6.86 4.98
N ARG A 39 5.35 6.46 4.60
CA ARG A 39 5.57 5.58 3.45
C ARG A 39 4.92 4.22 3.66
N ALA A 40 5.09 3.62 4.83
CA ALA A 40 4.46 2.35 5.18
C ALA A 40 2.93 2.45 5.15
N ALA A 41 2.37 3.56 5.66
CA ALA A 41 0.93 3.80 5.63
C ALA A 41 0.41 3.93 4.19
N MET A 42 1.14 4.64 3.32
CA MET A 42 0.78 4.78 1.91
C MET A 42 0.77 3.42 1.17
N ILE A 43 1.75 2.55 1.41
CA ILE A 43 1.76 1.20 0.83
C ILE A 43 0.67 0.32 1.43
N PHE A 44 0.39 0.44 2.73
CA PHE A 44 -0.75 -0.24 3.34
C PHE A 44 -2.07 0.15 2.67
N VAL A 45 -2.28 1.45 2.45
CA VAL A 45 -3.46 1.97 1.73
C VAL A 45 -3.55 1.39 0.32
N LEU A 46 -2.42 1.35 -0.41
CA LEU A 46 -2.35 0.68 -1.71
C LEU A 46 -2.81 -0.78 -1.62
N GLU A 47 -2.29 -1.56 -0.66
CA GLU A 47 -2.67 -2.96 -0.50
C GLU A 47 -4.17 -3.14 -0.22
N ILE A 48 -4.78 -2.28 0.61
CA ILE A 48 -6.22 -2.32 0.86
C ILE A 48 -7.03 -1.99 -0.39
N VAL A 49 -6.62 -0.96 -1.16
CA VAL A 49 -7.26 -0.59 -2.42
C VAL A 49 -7.20 -1.75 -3.42
N LEU A 50 -6.01 -2.36 -3.59
CA LEU A 50 -5.83 -3.48 -4.50
C LEU A 50 -6.54 -4.74 -4.00
N HIS A 51 -6.61 -4.96 -2.68
CA HIS A 51 -7.35 -6.07 -2.11
C HIS A 51 -8.85 -5.97 -2.45
N LYS A 52 -9.44 -4.79 -2.25
CA LYS A 52 -10.83 -4.53 -2.64
C LYS A 52 -11.03 -4.71 -4.15
N HIS A 53 -10.14 -4.16 -4.95
CA HIS A 53 -10.19 -4.32 -6.41
C HIS A 53 -10.16 -5.79 -6.85
N ARG A 54 -9.35 -6.62 -6.19
CA ARG A 54 -9.35 -8.07 -6.44
C ARG A 54 -10.70 -8.71 -6.08
N SER A 55 -11.33 -8.29 -5.00
CA SER A 55 -12.66 -8.81 -4.63
C SER A 55 -13.71 -8.56 -5.71
N ASP A 56 -13.58 -7.46 -6.46
CA ASP A 56 -14.56 -7.07 -7.48
C ASP A 56 -14.27 -7.66 -8.87
N TYR A 57 -12.99 -7.88 -9.21
CA TYR A 57 -12.57 -8.20 -10.59
C TYR A 57 -11.77 -9.49 -10.74
N ALA A 58 -11.25 -10.08 -9.67
CA ALA A 58 -10.49 -11.31 -9.77
C ALA A 58 -11.38 -12.48 -10.21
N THR A 59 -10.80 -13.42 -10.95
CA THR A 59 -11.46 -14.67 -11.33
C THR A 59 -10.63 -15.85 -10.86
N ILE A 60 -11.21 -17.05 -10.89
CA ILE A 60 -10.47 -18.29 -10.59
C ILE A 60 -9.30 -18.54 -11.55
N PHE A 61 -9.31 -17.92 -12.74
CA PHE A 61 -8.27 -18.07 -13.75
C PHE A 61 -7.21 -16.97 -13.69
N GLU A 62 -7.59 -15.78 -13.19
CA GLU A 62 -6.68 -14.65 -12.99
C GLU A 62 -7.02 -13.95 -11.67
N PRO A 63 -6.25 -14.23 -10.59
CA PRO A 63 -6.50 -13.67 -9.27
C PRO A 63 -6.04 -12.22 -9.12
N LEU A 64 -5.39 -11.63 -10.14
CA LEU A 64 -4.88 -10.26 -10.14
C LEU A 64 -3.88 -10.00 -8.99
N ALA A 65 -2.96 -10.94 -8.73
CA ALA A 65 -1.99 -10.80 -7.64
C ALA A 65 -0.99 -9.63 -7.86
N GLY A 66 -0.69 -8.89 -6.79
CA GLY A 66 0.34 -7.83 -6.78
C GLY A 66 0.17 -6.79 -7.88
N ARG A 67 1.24 -6.59 -8.67
CA ARG A 67 1.29 -5.63 -9.78
C ARG A 67 0.14 -5.77 -10.79
N LYS A 68 -0.37 -6.98 -11.02
CA LYS A 68 -1.49 -7.20 -11.95
C LYS A 68 -2.77 -6.49 -11.51
N ALA A 69 -3.08 -6.44 -10.21
CA ALA A 69 -4.23 -5.69 -9.71
C ALA A 69 -4.06 -4.19 -9.97
N LEU A 70 -2.86 -3.66 -9.74
CA LEU A 70 -2.54 -2.25 -9.97
C LEU A 70 -2.68 -1.89 -11.46
N ASP A 71 -2.08 -2.69 -12.33
CA ASP A 71 -2.17 -2.48 -13.78
C ASP A 71 -3.62 -2.56 -14.26
N HIS A 72 -4.41 -3.52 -13.76
CA HIS A 72 -5.83 -3.65 -14.09
C HIS A 72 -6.65 -2.46 -13.58
N LEU A 73 -6.39 -1.99 -12.36
CA LEU A 73 -7.04 -0.80 -11.78
C LEU A 73 -6.77 0.44 -12.64
N ILE A 74 -5.50 0.67 -13.00
CA ILE A 74 -5.09 1.78 -13.86
C ILE A 74 -5.77 1.67 -15.22
N HIS A 75 -5.82 0.48 -15.81
CA HIS A 75 -6.50 0.26 -17.09
C HIS A 75 -7.98 0.63 -17.01
N LEU A 76 -8.71 0.18 -15.98
CA LEU A 76 -10.12 0.50 -15.84
C LEU A 76 -10.36 2.01 -15.63
N LYS A 77 -9.46 2.69 -14.90
CA LYS A 77 -9.56 4.12 -14.60
C LYS A 77 -9.25 5.00 -15.80
N THR A 78 -8.20 4.68 -16.55
CA THR A 78 -7.61 5.56 -17.56
C THR A 78 -7.93 5.15 -19.00
N LYS A 79 -8.26 3.87 -19.21
CA LYS A 79 -8.36 3.22 -20.53
C LYS A 79 -7.06 3.22 -21.33
N TRP A 80 -5.92 3.47 -20.68
CA TRP A 80 -4.60 3.37 -21.32
C TRP A 80 -4.30 1.94 -21.76
N LYS A 81 -3.41 1.83 -22.75
CA LYS A 81 -2.98 0.53 -23.27
C LYS A 81 -2.12 -0.19 -22.24
N PRO A 82 -2.16 -1.53 -22.19
CA PRO A 82 -1.34 -2.30 -21.25
C PRO A 82 0.16 -2.01 -21.34
N GLU A 83 0.68 -1.69 -22.53
CA GLU A 83 2.09 -1.34 -22.72
C GLU A 83 2.47 -0.04 -22.02
N GLU A 84 1.60 0.98 -22.09
CA GLU A 84 1.79 2.26 -21.41
C GLU A 84 1.78 2.04 -19.89
N ILE A 85 0.82 1.25 -19.40
CA ILE A 85 0.68 0.96 -17.96
C ILE A 85 1.88 0.18 -17.41
N LYS A 86 2.36 -0.82 -18.16
CA LYS A 86 3.52 -1.63 -17.75
C LYS A 86 4.83 -0.84 -17.72
N SER A 87 4.90 0.28 -18.44
CA SER A 87 6.07 1.18 -18.41
C SER A 87 6.12 2.11 -17.20
N LEU A 88 5.02 2.21 -16.43
CA LEU A 88 4.98 3.09 -15.26
C LEU A 88 5.86 2.55 -14.13
N SER A 89 6.61 3.44 -13.50
CA SER A 89 7.17 3.16 -12.18
C SER A 89 6.06 3.01 -11.14
N LEU A 90 6.37 2.52 -9.94
CA LEU A 90 5.44 2.56 -8.83
C LEU A 90 5.06 4.00 -8.48
N ALA A 91 6.02 4.93 -8.51
CA ALA A 91 5.77 6.35 -8.28
C ALA A 91 4.69 6.91 -9.23
N ASP A 92 4.85 6.66 -10.53
CA ASP A 92 3.90 7.11 -11.55
C ASP A 92 2.54 6.42 -11.40
N SER A 93 2.56 5.11 -11.09
CA SER A 93 1.34 4.35 -10.84
C SER A 93 0.54 4.93 -9.68
N MET A 94 1.22 5.26 -8.57
CA MET A 94 0.62 5.86 -7.38
C MET A 94 0.05 7.26 -7.67
N PHE A 95 0.74 8.05 -8.49
CA PHE A 95 0.23 9.33 -8.97
C PHE A 95 -1.08 9.16 -9.77
N VAL A 96 -1.14 8.19 -10.69
CA VAL A 96 -2.33 7.92 -11.52
C VAL A 96 -3.54 7.54 -10.66
N ILE A 97 -3.33 6.78 -9.57
CA ILE A 97 -4.40 6.33 -8.67
C ILE A 97 -4.54 7.19 -7.41
N GLN A 98 -3.94 8.39 -7.36
CA GLN A 98 -3.89 9.22 -6.15
C GLN A 98 -5.27 9.47 -5.52
N ASP A 99 -6.29 9.64 -6.35
CA ASP A 99 -7.67 9.84 -5.87
C ASP A 99 -8.26 8.59 -5.20
N ASP A 100 -7.80 7.39 -5.56
CA ASP A 100 -8.24 6.11 -5.00
C ASP A 100 -7.57 5.82 -3.64
N LEU A 101 -6.41 6.42 -3.38
CA LEU A 101 -5.65 6.28 -2.13
C LEU A 101 -6.18 7.14 -0.97
N LYS A 102 -7.28 7.89 -1.17
CA LYS A 102 -7.86 8.73 -0.10
C LYS A 102 -8.41 7.85 1.02
N ILE A 103 -8.06 8.15 2.27
CA ILE A 103 -8.55 7.43 3.47
C ILE A 103 -10.08 7.38 3.50
N SER A 104 -10.76 8.44 3.03
CA SER A 104 -12.23 8.50 2.95
C SER A 104 -12.87 7.50 1.99
N LYS A 105 -12.10 6.85 1.12
CA LYS A 105 -12.57 5.80 0.19
C LYS A 105 -12.28 4.38 0.71
N LEU A 106 -11.54 4.25 1.80
CA LEU A 106 -11.22 2.96 2.38
C LEU A 106 -12.43 2.34 3.08
N PRO A 107 -12.48 1.01 3.20
CA PRO A 107 -13.41 0.35 4.10
C PRO A 107 -13.28 0.89 5.54
N GLY A 108 -14.38 0.89 6.30
CA GLY A 108 -14.43 1.44 7.66
C GLY A 108 -13.31 0.93 8.56
N TYR A 109 -13.12 -0.38 8.62
CA TYR A 109 -12.06 -1.01 9.43
C TYR A 109 -10.64 -0.52 9.08
N ALA A 110 -10.37 -0.25 7.80
CA ALA A 110 -9.05 0.18 7.34
C ALA A 110 -8.83 1.66 7.66
N SER A 111 -9.88 2.48 7.52
CA SER A 111 -9.84 3.88 7.92
C SER A 111 -9.65 4.06 9.43
N GLU A 112 -10.32 3.22 10.24
CA GLU A 112 -10.16 3.17 11.70
C GLU A 112 -8.75 2.72 12.08
N PHE A 113 -8.21 1.71 11.39
CA PHE A 113 -6.84 1.27 11.61
C PHE A 113 -5.83 2.38 11.32
N ILE A 114 -5.93 3.07 10.18
CA ILE A 114 -5.05 4.21 9.86
C ILE A 114 -5.15 5.31 10.93
N ALA A 115 -6.35 5.62 11.42
CA ALA A 115 -6.52 6.59 12.50
C ALA A 115 -5.81 6.14 13.79
N SER A 116 -5.85 4.84 14.10
CA SER A 116 -5.20 4.26 15.29
C SER A 116 -3.66 4.34 15.27
N LEU A 117 -3.06 4.48 14.08
CA LEU A 117 -1.60 4.61 13.93
C LEU A 117 -1.06 5.93 14.48
N ASN A 118 -1.92 6.93 14.72
CA ASN A 118 -1.54 8.26 15.22
C ASN A 118 -0.39 8.88 14.39
N LEU A 119 -0.47 8.74 13.06
CA LEU A 119 0.55 9.27 12.15
C LEU A 119 0.67 10.80 12.30
N PRO A 120 1.84 11.38 12.03
CA PRO A 120 2.03 12.82 12.15
C PRO A 120 1.00 13.61 11.34
N SER A 121 0.47 14.70 11.93
CA SER A 121 -0.52 15.57 11.28
C SER A 121 0.06 16.44 10.16
N VAL A 122 1.39 16.47 10.01
CA VAL A 122 2.11 17.16 8.94
C VAL A 122 2.73 16.15 7.98
N SER A 123 2.80 16.52 6.70
CA SER A 123 3.33 15.65 5.65
C SER A 123 4.85 15.51 5.77
N TYR A 124 5.30 14.32 6.17
CA TYR A 124 6.69 13.90 6.05
C TYR A 124 6.81 12.95 4.87
N THR A 125 7.55 13.35 3.83
CA THR A 125 7.74 12.55 2.60
C THR A 125 9.21 12.37 2.28
N PHE A 126 9.54 11.21 1.70
CA PHE A 126 10.75 11.08 0.89
C PHE A 126 10.55 11.84 -0.44
N ASP A 127 11.67 12.24 -1.05
CA ASP A 127 11.63 12.97 -2.33
C ASP A 127 11.38 12.03 -3.52
N ASP A 128 11.52 10.72 -3.30
CA ASP A 128 11.39 9.65 -4.28
C ASP A 128 10.39 8.55 -3.83
N PHE A 129 10.12 7.62 -4.75
CA PHE A 129 9.41 6.37 -4.49
C PHE A 129 10.10 5.25 -5.28
N MET A 130 10.78 4.37 -4.57
CA MET A 130 11.50 3.24 -5.16
C MET A 130 10.55 2.05 -5.33
N ASP A 131 10.63 1.35 -6.46
CA ASP A 131 9.78 0.18 -6.73
C ASP A 131 10.02 -0.94 -5.69
N GLU A 132 11.24 -1.04 -5.18
CA GLU A 132 11.66 -2.00 -4.16
C GLU A 132 10.92 -1.82 -2.84
N GLU A 133 10.35 -0.64 -2.56
CA GLU A 133 9.57 -0.39 -1.35
C GLU A 133 8.28 -1.22 -1.28
N TRP A 134 7.82 -1.77 -2.41
CA TRP A 134 6.58 -2.55 -2.48
C TRP A 134 6.82 -4.04 -2.68
N ASP A 135 6.98 -4.77 -1.58
CA ASP A 135 7.03 -6.24 -1.61
C ASP A 135 5.65 -6.87 -1.76
N THR A 136 5.18 -6.94 -3.01
CA THR A 136 3.90 -7.56 -3.35
C THR A 136 3.78 -9.01 -2.88
N ARG A 137 4.90 -9.76 -2.82
CA ARG A 137 4.89 -11.19 -2.48
C ARG A 137 4.79 -11.38 -0.98
N GLY A 138 5.60 -10.65 -0.21
CA GLY A 138 5.54 -10.65 1.25
C GLY A 138 4.17 -10.21 1.76
N ASN A 139 3.63 -9.12 1.21
CA ASN A 139 2.34 -8.57 1.63
C ASN A 139 1.16 -9.52 1.37
N SER A 140 1.17 -10.21 0.22
CA SER A 140 0.06 -11.09 -0.19
C SER A 140 -0.20 -12.24 0.78
N ALA A 141 0.83 -12.72 1.48
CA ALA A 141 0.68 -13.79 2.48
C ALA A 141 -0.25 -13.40 3.64
N PHE A 142 -0.28 -12.12 3.99
CA PHE A 142 -1.08 -11.59 5.10
C PHE A 142 -2.47 -11.14 4.64
N LEU A 143 -2.61 -10.68 3.39
CA LEU A 143 -3.90 -10.29 2.81
C LEU A 143 -4.85 -11.48 2.64
N ASN A 144 -4.33 -12.65 2.26
CA ASN A 144 -5.16 -13.86 2.14
C ASN A 144 -5.81 -14.27 3.48
N GLN A 145 -5.21 -13.88 4.61
CA GLN A 145 -5.74 -14.14 5.94
C GLN A 145 -6.90 -13.21 6.30
N LEU A 146 -6.91 -11.97 5.77
CA LEU A 146 -8.03 -11.03 5.93
C LEU A 146 -9.29 -11.57 5.22
N SER A 147 -9.14 -12.03 3.97
CA SER A 147 -10.26 -12.54 3.16
C SER A 147 -10.92 -13.78 3.75
N ALA A 148 -10.15 -14.66 4.40
CA ALA A 148 -10.67 -15.87 5.03
C ALA A 148 -11.62 -15.59 6.22
N LYS A 149 -11.63 -14.35 6.75
CA LYS A 149 -12.44 -13.95 7.91
C LYS A 149 -13.60 -13.01 7.56
N GLY A 150 -13.82 -12.71 6.29
CA GLY A 150 -14.92 -11.84 5.86
C GLY A 150 -14.76 -10.36 6.25
N LEU A 151 -13.52 -9.90 6.38
CA LEU A 151 -13.14 -8.50 6.58
C LEU A 151 -12.66 -7.89 5.25
#